data_AF-A0A4U0PZB7-F1
#
_entry.id   AF-A0A4U0PZB7-F1
#
_cell.length_a   1.000
_cell.length_b   1.000
_cell.length_c   1.000
_cell.angle_alpha   90.00
_cell.angle_beta   90.00
_cell.angle_gamma   90.00
#
_symmetry.space_group_name_H-M   'P 1'
#
loop_
_entity.id
_entity.type
_entity.pdbx_description
1 polymer ?
#
loop_
_entity_poly.entity_id
_entity_poly.type
_entity_poly.pdbx_seq_one_letter_code
_entity_poly.pdbx_strand_id
1 'polypeptide(L)'
;MRYLLWLIKFLLFVVLFVFAMHNAEPVALKFLLGYSWEAPLALVLLAFFILGALLGLTAALGQVVRQRRELVALRKELRNRAAPIHPAAPDPLLEQPRDAV
;
A
#
# COMPACT_ATOMS: atom_id res chain seq x y z
N MET A 1 -0.82 -19.07 16.22
CA MET A 1 -0.50 -18.22 15.03
C MET A 1 0.98 -18.17 14.70
N ARG A 2 1.88 -17.79 15.63
CA ARG A 2 3.33 -17.67 15.34
C ARG A 2 4.00 -18.99 14.94
N TYR A 3 3.64 -20.10 15.60
CA TYR A 3 4.11 -21.44 15.20
C TYR A 3 3.59 -21.90 13.84
N LEU A 4 2.32 -21.59 13.52
CA LEU A 4 1.74 -21.92 12.21
C LEU A 4 2.46 -21.16 11.08
N LEU A 5 2.70 -19.85 11.27
CA LEU A 5 3.49 -19.06 10.32
C LEU A 5 4.93 -19.57 10.18
N TRP A 6 5.54 -20.01 11.28
CA TRP A 6 6.88 -20.60 11.23
C TRP A 6 6.88 -21.94 10.47
N LEU A 7 5.88 -22.79 10.69
CA LEU A 7 5.69 -24.03 9.94
C LEU A 7 5.49 -23.77 8.44
N ILE A 8 4.65 -22.78 8.09
CA ILE A 8 4.45 -22.38 6.68
C ILE A 8 5.76 -21.89 6.07
N LYS A 9 6.54 -21.05 6.79
CA LYS A 9 7.86 -20.60 6.31
C LYS A 9 8.82 -21.77 6.12
N PHE A 10 8.82 -22.74 7.03
CA PHE A 10 9.66 -23.93 6.93
C PHE A 10 9.26 -24.79 5.73
N LEU A 11 7.96 -25.08 5.56
CA LEU A 11 7.46 -25.83 4.40
C LEU A 11 7.79 -25.10 3.08
N LEU A 12 7.57 -23.79 3.03
CA LEU A 12 7.92 -22.98 1.87
C LEU A 12 9.42 -23.06 1.57
N PHE A 13 10.27 -22.97 2.60
CA PHE A 13 11.71 -23.12 2.45
C PHE A 13 12.08 -24.50 1.89
N VAL A 14 11.53 -25.57 2.44
CA VAL A 14 11.79 -26.95 1.97
C VAL A 14 11.39 -27.10 0.50
N VAL A 15 10.20 -26.60 0.12
CA VAL A 15 9.74 -26.64 -1.27
C VAL A 15 10.70 -25.89 -2.20
N LEU A 16 11.05 -24.65 -1.84
CA LEU A 16 11.99 -23.84 -2.64
C LEU A 16 13.38 -24.46 -2.69
N PHE A 17 13.84 -25.07 -1.60
CA PHE A 17 15.14 -25.71 -1.51
C PHE A 17 15.21 -26.96 -2.38
N VAL A 18 14.22 -27.86 -2.29
CA VAL A 18 14.14 -29.06 -3.13
C VAL A 18 14.02 -28.66 -4.60
N PHE A 19 13.20 -27.65 -4.90
CA PHE A 19 13.08 -27.10 -6.24
C PHE A 19 14.43 -26.57 -6.75
N ALA A 20 15.14 -25.77 -5.95
CA ALA A 20 16.46 -25.24 -6.33
C ALA A 20 17.51 -26.34 -6.50
N MET A 21 17.51 -27.36 -5.64
CA MET A 21 18.43 -28.49 -5.72
C MET A 21 18.21 -29.31 -7.00
N HIS A 22 16.94 -29.61 -7.34
CA HIS A 22 16.60 -30.36 -8.56
C HIS A 22 16.69 -29.53 -9.84
N ASN A 23 16.61 -28.20 -9.74
CA ASN A 23 16.66 -27.29 -10.88
C ASN A 23 17.92 -26.39 -10.80
N ALA A 24 19.03 -26.97 -10.33
CA ALA A 24 20.34 -26.33 -10.29
C ALA A 24 21.02 -26.30 -11.68
N GLU A 25 20.44 -26.99 -12.65
CA GLU A 25 20.92 -26.99 -14.03
C GLU A 25 20.81 -25.59 -14.64
N PRO A 26 21.88 -25.11 -15.30
CA PRO A 26 21.89 -23.79 -15.92
C PRO A 26 20.92 -23.75 -17.11
N VAL A 27 20.08 -22.72 -17.14
CA VAL A 27 19.18 -22.42 -18.26
C VAL A 27 19.65 -21.15 -18.96
N ALA A 28 19.74 -21.19 -20.29
CA ALA A 28 20.11 -20.05 -21.10
C ALA A 28 18.93 -19.07 -21.28
N LEU A 29 19.03 -17.89 -20.70
CA LEU A 29 18.14 -16.77 -20.93
C LEU A 29 18.58 -16.04 -22.20
N LYS A 30 17.73 -16.09 -23.23
CA LYS A 30 17.98 -15.40 -24.50
C LYS A 30 17.41 -13.99 -24.42
N PHE A 31 18.29 -13.01 -24.46
CA PHE A 31 17.95 -11.60 -24.53
C PHE A 31 17.96 -11.11 -25.98
N LEU A 32 17.50 -9.88 -26.17
CA LEU A 32 17.60 -9.21 -27.47
C LEU A 32 19.10 -9.06 -27.86
N LEU A 33 19.38 -8.92 -29.16
CA LEU A 33 20.74 -8.78 -29.73
C LEU A 33 21.62 -10.04 -29.63
N GLY A 34 21.03 -11.21 -29.42
CA GLY A 34 21.77 -12.49 -29.39
C GLY A 34 22.56 -12.74 -28.10
N TYR A 35 22.44 -11.87 -27.10
CA TYR A 35 23.02 -12.09 -25.79
C TYR A 35 22.28 -13.23 -25.08
N SER A 36 23.02 -14.19 -24.54
CA SER A 36 22.46 -15.24 -23.70
C SER A 36 23.18 -15.29 -22.37
N TRP A 37 22.42 -15.43 -21.29
CA TRP A 37 22.95 -15.54 -19.94
C TRP A 37 22.48 -16.83 -19.30
N GLU A 38 23.41 -17.64 -18.81
CA GLU A 38 23.11 -18.89 -18.15
C GLU A 38 22.99 -18.70 -16.65
N ALA A 39 21.86 -19.12 -16.09
CA ALA A 39 21.61 -19.13 -14.66
C ALA A 39 20.71 -20.31 -14.29
N PRO A 40 20.82 -20.88 -13.08
CA PRO A 40 19.91 -21.92 -12.62
C PRO A 40 18.46 -21.43 -12.66
N LEU A 41 17.53 -22.28 -13.12
CA LEU A 41 16.12 -21.92 -13.29
C LEU A 41 15.52 -21.31 -12.02
N ALA A 42 15.86 -21.86 -10.85
CA ALA A 42 15.37 -21.36 -9.57
C ALA A 42 15.83 -19.93 -9.27
N LEU A 43 17.06 -19.56 -9.64
CA LEU A 43 17.58 -18.21 -9.46
C LEU A 43 16.87 -17.22 -10.38
N VAL A 44 16.63 -17.61 -11.64
CA VAL A 44 15.89 -16.79 -12.60
C VAL A 44 14.50 -16.49 -12.07
N LEU A 45 13.74 -17.52 -11.69
CA LEU A 45 12.38 -17.36 -11.17
C LEU A 45 12.35 -16.49 -9.91
N LEU A 46 13.31 -16.67 -9.00
CA LEU A 46 13.43 -15.84 -7.80
C LEU A 46 13.65 -14.36 -8.15
N ALA A 47 14.54 -14.05 -9.10
CA ALA A 47 14.80 -12.68 -9.52
C ALA A 47 13.56 -12.01 -10.12
N PHE A 48 12.87 -12.68 -11.05
CA PHE A 48 11.63 -12.17 -11.64
C PHE A 48 10.51 -12.03 -10.60
N PHE A 49 10.41 -12.95 -9.65
CA PHE A 49 9.45 -12.85 -8.55
C PHE A 49 9.73 -11.64 -7.66
N ILE A 50 10.98 -11.40 -7.27
CA ILE A 50 11.35 -10.23 -6.47
C ILE A 50 11.03 -8.94 -7.24
N LEU A 51 11.39 -8.85 -8.51
CA LEU A 51 11.05 -7.72 -9.37
C LEU A 51 9.53 -7.49 -9.45
N GLY A 52 8.76 -8.55 -9.71
CA GLY A 52 7.30 -8.49 -9.74
C GLY A 52 6.69 -8.08 -8.41
N ALA A 53 7.20 -8.59 -7.29
CA ALA A 53 6.75 -8.24 -5.95
C ALA A 53 7.04 -6.77 -5.62
N LEU A 54 8.21 -6.26 -6.01
CA LEU A 54 8.55 -4.84 -5.85
C LEU A 54 7.60 -3.96 -6.67
N LEU A 55 7.33 -4.30 -7.92
CA LEU A 55 6.37 -3.59 -8.77
C LEU A 55 4.94 -3.65 -8.21
N GLY A 56 4.52 -4.80 -7.72
CA GLY A 56 3.22 -4.97 -7.07
C GLY A 56 3.10 -4.14 -5.79
N LEU A 57 4.17 -4.08 -4.99
CA LEU A 57 4.21 -3.28 -3.77
C LEU A 57 4.17 -1.79 -4.07
N THR A 58 4.94 -1.31 -5.06
CA THR A 58 4.90 0.11 -5.45
C THR A 58 3.53 0.52 -5.97
N ALA A 59 2.88 -0.32 -6.78
CA ALA A 59 1.51 -0.11 -7.23
C ALA A 59 0.51 -0.05 -6.05
N ALA A 60 0.61 -1.00 -5.11
CA ALA A 60 -0.24 -1.04 -3.93
C ALA A 60 -0.05 0.19 -3.02
N LEU A 61 1.20 0.63 -2.81
CA LEU A 61 1.50 1.85 -2.05
C LEU A 61 0.88 3.09 -2.70
N GLY A 62 0.97 3.21 -4.02
CA GLY A 62 0.31 4.29 -4.76
C GLY A 62 -1.21 4.31 -4.53
N GLN A 63 -1.85 3.14 -4.59
CA GLN A 63 -3.28 3.01 -4.32
C GLN A 63 -3.64 3.38 -2.88
N VAL A 64 -2.86 2.92 -1.89
CA VAL A 64 -3.08 3.22 -0.47
C VAL A 64 -2.95 4.72 -0.21
N VAL A 65 -1.98 5.41 -0.83
CA VAL A 65 -1.85 6.87 -0.70
C VAL A 65 -3.08 7.59 -1.27
N ARG A 66 -3.57 7.17 -2.45
CA ARG A 66 -4.78 7.74 -3.05
C ARG A 66 -5.99 7.56 -2.13
N GLN A 67 -6.19 6.34 -1.64
CA GLN A 67 -7.27 6.02 -0.69
C GLN A 67 -7.18 6.86 0.59
N ARG A 68 -5.97 7.04 1.15
CA ARG A 68 -5.77 7.89 2.33
C ARG A 68 -6.15 9.35 2.06
N ARG A 69 -5.84 9.89 0.88
CA ARG A 69 -6.22 11.27 0.49
C ARG A 69 -7.74 11.41 0.39
N GLU A 70 -8.41 10.45 -0.23
CA GLU A 70 -9.87 10.41 -0.31
C GLU A 70 -10.51 10.33 1.09
N LEU A 71 -9.99 9.47 1.98
CA LEU A 71 -10.46 9.37 3.36
C LEU A 71 -10.33 10.69 4.12
N VAL A 72 -9.22 11.43 3.94
CA VAL A 72 -9.04 12.74 4.58
C VAL A 72 -10.00 13.79 4.01
N ALA A 73 -10.20 13.80 2.70
CA ALA A 73 -11.14 14.70 2.04
C ALA A 73 -12.58 14.46 2.50
N LEU A 74 -13.03 13.19 2.48
CA LEU A 74 -14.36 12.78 2.96
C LEU A 74 -14.57 13.15 4.43
N ARG A 75 -13.57 12.91 5.30
CA ARG A 75 -13.62 13.32 6.71
C ARG A 75 -13.75 14.83 6.89
N LYS A 76 -13.11 15.64 6.03
CA LYS A 76 -13.23 17.09 6.05
C LYS A 76 -14.62 17.55 5.59
N GLU A 77 -15.18 16.93 4.56
CA GLU A 77 -16.53 17.21 4.08
C GLU A 77 -17.60 16.88 5.13
N LEU A 78 -17.48 15.72 5.80
CA LEU A 78 -18.36 15.36 6.93
C LEU A 78 -18.28 16.38 8.06
N ARG A 79 -17.07 16.85 8.41
CA ARG A 79 -16.88 17.89 9.43
C ARG A 79 -17.47 19.24 9.02
N ASN A 80 -17.35 19.62 7.75
CA ASN A 80 -17.93 20.86 7.24
C ASN A 80 -19.46 20.82 7.16
N ARG A 81 -20.07 19.66 6.86
CA ARG A 81 -21.52 19.48 6.92
C ARG A 81 -22.07 19.44 8.35
N ALA A 82 -21.26 18.98 9.30
CA ALA A 82 -21.59 18.99 10.72
C ALA A 82 -21.31 20.35 11.40
N ALA A 83 -20.65 21.30 10.72
CA ALA A 83 -20.55 22.66 11.22
C ALA A 83 -21.93 23.31 11.12
N PRO A 84 -22.51 23.80 12.23
CA PRO A 84 -23.90 24.22 12.26
C PRO A 84 -24.11 25.44 11.37
N ILE A 85 -25.14 25.37 10.53
CA ILE A 85 -25.89 26.53 10.07
C ILE A 85 -26.53 27.12 11.34
N HIS A 86 -25.77 27.93 12.07
CA HIS A 86 -26.33 28.86 13.02
C HIS A 86 -26.02 30.25 12.48
N PRO A 87 -26.98 30.90 11.78
CA PRO A 87 -26.97 32.34 11.75
C PRO A 87 -27.30 32.76 13.17
N ALA A 88 -26.28 32.97 14.01
CA ALA A 88 -26.44 33.82 15.17
C ALA A 88 -26.81 35.18 14.58
N ALA A 89 -28.10 35.48 14.63
CA ALA A 89 -28.66 36.77 14.33
C ALA A 89 -27.84 37.85 15.04
N PRO A 90 -27.71 39.06 14.46
CA PRO A 90 -27.18 40.19 15.21
C PRO A 90 -28.04 40.32 16.46
N ASP A 91 -27.43 40.17 17.63
CA ASP A 91 -28.10 40.29 18.91
C ASP A 91 -28.72 41.70 18.96
N PRO A 92 -30.06 41.88 18.85
CA PRO A 92 -30.66 43.21 18.84
C PRO A 92 -30.59 43.87 20.22
N LEU A 93 -30.06 43.18 21.23
CA LEU A 93 -30.05 43.60 22.62
C LEU A 93 -28.87 44.51 23.00
N LEU A 94 -28.01 44.89 22.05
CA LEU A 94 -27.06 45.99 22.24
C LEU A 94 -27.65 47.38 21.91
N GLU A 95 -28.92 47.44 21.47
CA GLU A 95 -29.72 48.66 21.47
C GLU A 95 -30.69 48.66 22.67
N GLN A 96 -30.17 48.86 23.88
CA GLN A 96 -30.97 49.45 24.97
C GLN A 96 -30.45 50.87 25.27
N PRO A 97 -31.12 51.92 24.76
CA PRO A 97 -30.85 53.29 25.16
C PRO A 97 -31.56 53.60 26.49
N ARG A 98 -30.97 54.54 27.25
CA ARG A 98 -31.58 55.31 28.34
C ARG A 98 -31.89 54.55 29.64
N ASP A 99 -31.10 54.82 30.68
CA ASP A 99 -31.53 55.60 31.86
C ASP A 99 -30.52 55.45 33.01
N ALA A 100 -29.76 56.52 33.30
CA ALA A 100 -29.32 56.93 34.66
C ALA A 100 -28.28 58.08 34.60
N VAL A 101 -28.73 59.32 34.32
CA VAL A 101 -28.40 60.56 35.05
C VAL A 101 -29.55 61.53 34.85
#